data_AF-A0A1M6RI68-F1
#
_entry.id   AF-A0A1M6RI68-F1
#
_cell.length_a   1.000
_cell.length_b   1.000
_cell.length_c   1.000
_cell.angle_alpha   90.00
_cell.angle_beta   90.00
_cell.angle_gamma   90.00
#
_symmetry.space_group_name_H-M   'P 1'
#
loop_
_entity.id
_entity.type
_entity.pdbx_description
1 polymer ?
#
loop_
_entity_poly.entity_id
_entity_poly.type
_entity_poly.pdbx_seq_one_letter_code
_entity_poly.pdbx_strand_id
1 'polypeptide(L)'
;MKENLIFIISIIVFTSIHFYFKGVTNFEYSPLLIKIFIFVVLVWNIPAIILLIHFYIENKDTKFEIDTESDVIIIEVKGLTKQYKLSEIDKSTYNLGIYHKNSIDNKGRFKMHISDFGYWAIQFNNGDKFYFTNLLHDFLHDKPFIKKTKYNYWFFPIINKHIAHK
;
A
#
# COMPACT_ATOMS: atom_id res chain seq x y z
N MET A 1 2.80 5.35 -10.89
CA MET A 1 3.71 6.54 -10.91
C MET A 1 3.36 7.52 -12.03
N LYS A 2 3.06 7.03 -13.25
CA LYS A 2 2.59 7.86 -14.38
C LYS A 2 1.28 8.60 -14.08
N GLU A 3 0.33 7.98 -13.38
CA GLU A 3 -0.95 8.62 -13.05
C GLU A 3 -0.79 9.83 -12.11
N ASN A 4 0.21 9.82 -11.22
CA ASN A 4 0.48 10.93 -10.29
C ASN A 4 1.03 12.15 -11.00
N LEU A 5 1.93 11.93 -11.94
CA LEU A 5 2.48 12.99 -12.75
C LEU A 5 1.36 13.66 -13.54
N ILE A 6 0.46 12.86 -14.12
CA ILE A 6 -0.72 13.36 -14.82
C ILE A 6 -1.62 14.16 -13.88
N PHE A 7 -1.90 13.66 -12.68
CA PHE A 7 -2.75 14.36 -11.69
C PHE A 7 -2.13 15.70 -11.25
N ILE A 8 -0.83 15.71 -10.92
CA ILE A 8 -0.11 16.93 -10.53
C ILE A 8 -0.10 17.95 -11.67
N ILE A 9 0.22 17.53 -12.89
CA ILE A 9 0.19 18.41 -14.07
C ILE A 9 -1.24 18.90 -14.32
N SER A 10 -2.25 18.05 -14.15
CA SER A 10 -3.65 18.44 -14.31
C SER A 10 -4.03 19.54 -13.32
N ILE A 11 -3.63 19.45 -12.06
CA ILE A 11 -3.86 20.53 -11.08
C ILE A 11 -3.22 21.83 -11.56
N ILE A 12 -1.94 21.80 -11.97
CA ILE A 12 -1.22 22.99 -12.44
C ILE A 12 -1.97 23.63 -13.64
N VAL A 13 -2.33 22.83 -14.64
CA VAL A 13 -3.01 23.28 -15.85
C VAL A 13 -4.42 23.82 -15.55
N PHE A 14 -5.24 23.09 -14.79
CA PHE A 14 -6.59 23.54 -14.44
C PHE A 14 -6.59 24.82 -13.61
N THR A 15 -5.61 24.97 -12.71
CA THR A 15 -5.47 26.19 -11.91
C THR A 15 -5.20 27.38 -12.83
N SER A 16 -4.27 27.24 -13.78
CA SER A 16 -3.95 28.29 -14.77
C SER A 16 -5.15 28.64 -15.65
N ILE A 17 -5.90 27.64 -16.13
CA ILE A 17 -7.13 27.85 -16.92
C ILE A 17 -8.18 28.60 -16.11
N HIS A 18 -8.40 28.24 -14.84
CA HIS A 18 -9.36 28.92 -13.97
C HIS A 18 -9.03 30.41 -13.80
N PHE A 19 -7.74 30.76 -13.61
CA PHE A 19 -7.32 32.15 -13.48
C PHE A 19 -7.40 32.92 -14.79
N TYR A 20 -7.11 32.28 -15.92
CA TYR A 20 -7.30 32.86 -17.25
C TYR A 20 -8.77 33.27 -17.48
N PHE A 21 -9.73 32.40 -17.15
CA PHE A 21 -11.16 32.73 -17.25
C PHE A 21 -11.61 33.85 -16.30
N LYS A 22 -10.85 34.13 -15.24
CA LYS A 22 -11.08 35.29 -14.35
C LYS A 22 -10.45 36.59 -14.88
N GLY A 23 -9.86 36.57 -16.08
CA GLY A 23 -9.23 37.75 -16.69
C GLY A 23 -7.86 38.09 -16.12
N VAL A 24 -7.22 37.15 -15.40
CA VAL A 24 -5.85 37.35 -14.90
C VAL A 24 -4.87 37.08 -16.03
N THR A 25 -4.21 38.12 -16.52
CA THR A 25 -3.27 38.06 -17.66
C THR A 25 -1.83 37.75 -17.25
N ASN A 26 -1.42 38.16 -16.04
CA ASN A 26 -0.11 37.88 -15.46
C ASN A 26 -0.27 36.99 -14.23
N PHE A 27 -0.50 35.70 -14.46
CA PHE A 27 -0.65 34.75 -13.37
C PHE A 27 0.73 34.37 -12.82
N GLU A 28 1.01 34.81 -11.60
CA GLU A 28 2.16 34.36 -10.82
C GLU A 28 1.68 33.49 -9.66
N TYR A 29 2.32 32.33 -9.49
CA TYR A 29 2.08 31.52 -8.29
C TYR A 29 2.60 32.27 -7.07
N SER A 30 1.68 32.75 -6.24
CA SER A 30 2.07 33.38 -4.98
C SER A 30 2.83 32.37 -4.10
N PRO A 31 3.78 32.83 -3.27
CA PRO A 31 4.47 31.96 -2.31
C PRO A 31 3.50 31.19 -1.41
N LEU A 32 2.32 31.75 -1.13
CA LEU A 32 1.25 31.08 -0.37
C LEU A 32 0.67 29.89 -1.14
N LEU A 33 0.35 30.04 -2.43
CA LEU A 33 -0.15 28.95 -3.27
C LEU A 33 0.87 27.82 -3.39
N ILE A 34 2.16 28.14 -3.55
CA ILE A 34 3.24 27.15 -3.58
C ILE A 34 3.31 26.38 -2.25
N LYS A 35 3.24 27.08 -1.11
CA LYS A 35 3.22 26.44 0.23
C LYS A 35 2.02 25.51 0.41
N ILE A 36 0.82 25.95 0.02
CA ILE A 36 -0.40 25.13 0.07
C ILE A 36 -0.24 23.90 -0.80
N PHE A 37 0.28 24.05 -2.03
CA PHE A 37 0.51 22.93 -2.93
C PHE A 37 1.49 21.90 -2.34
N ILE A 38 2.63 22.35 -1.82
CA ILE A 38 3.61 21.47 -1.14
C ILE A 38 2.95 20.75 0.04
N PHE A 39 2.18 21.46 0.86
CA PHE A 39 1.49 20.88 2.00
C PHE A 39 0.49 19.79 1.58
N VAL A 40 -0.32 20.06 0.55
CA VAL A 40 -1.28 19.08 0.01
C VAL A 40 -0.55 17.84 -0.52
N VAL A 41 0.54 18.02 -1.28
CA VAL A 41 1.33 16.90 -1.79
C VAL A 41 1.90 16.06 -0.64
N LEU A 42 2.44 16.69 0.41
CA LEU A 42 2.95 15.97 1.57
C LEU A 42 1.86 15.18 2.29
N VAL A 43 0.73 15.83 2.61
CA VAL A 43 -0.41 15.19 3.31
C VAL A 43 -0.95 14.01 2.50
N TRP A 44 -1.05 14.16 1.19
CA TRP A 44 -1.55 13.11 0.29
C TRP A 44 -0.61 11.89 0.19
N ASN A 45 0.66 12.04 0.57
CA ASN A 45 1.65 10.96 0.58
C ASN A 45 1.91 10.37 1.97
N ILE A 46 1.36 10.93 3.06
CA ILE A 46 1.49 10.40 4.43
C ILE A 46 1.26 8.88 4.51
N PRO A 47 0.22 8.28 3.90
CA PRO A 47 -0.04 6.84 4.01
C PRO A 47 1.08 5.98 3.43
N ALA A 48 1.63 6.38 2.28
CA ALA A 48 2.75 5.70 1.65
C ALA A 48 4.01 5.82 2.51
N ILE A 49 4.26 7.00 3.10
CA ILE A 49 5.36 7.24 4.02
C ILE A 49 5.25 6.35 5.28
N ILE A 50 4.05 6.23 5.87
CA ILE A 50 3.81 5.35 7.03
C ILE A 50 4.15 3.89 6.70
N LEU A 51 3.71 3.41 5.55
CA LEU A 51 4.00 2.04 5.09
C LEU A 51 5.49 1.81 4.84
N LEU A 52 6.19 2.79 4.25
CA LEU A 52 7.64 2.74 4.08
C LEU A 52 8.38 2.70 5.42
N ILE A 53 7.94 3.47 6.42
CA ILE A 53 8.48 3.43 7.77
C ILE A 53 8.27 2.05 8.39
N HIS A 54 7.07 1.47 8.28
CA HIS A 54 6.80 0.12 8.76
C HIS A 54 7.67 -0.93 8.08
N PHE A 55 7.82 -0.87 6.76
CA PHE A 55 8.74 -1.74 6.03
C PHE A 55 10.16 -1.62 6.59
N TYR A 56 10.65 -0.40 6.80
CA TYR A 56 12.01 -0.18 7.29
C TYR A 56 12.23 -0.73 8.70
N ILE A 57 11.24 -0.60 9.58
CA ILE A 57 11.31 -1.06 10.97
C ILE A 57 11.13 -2.59 11.07
N GLU A 58 10.27 -3.17 10.25
CA GLU A 58 9.78 -4.54 10.47
C GLU A 58 10.20 -5.54 9.42
N ASN A 59 10.32 -5.13 8.15
CA ASN A 59 10.51 -6.05 7.03
C ASN A 59 11.86 -5.91 6.32
N LYS A 60 12.60 -4.80 6.53
CA LYS A 60 13.86 -4.53 5.80
C LYS A 60 14.86 -5.69 5.87
N ASP A 61 14.98 -6.29 7.06
CA ASP A 61 15.87 -7.41 7.32
C ASP A 61 15.11 -8.75 7.43
N THR A 62 13.91 -8.80 6.84
CA THR A 62 13.12 -10.02 6.75
C THR A 62 13.34 -10.66 5.39
N LYS A 63 13.71 -11.94 5.34
CA LYS A 63 13.62 -12.71 4.11
C LYS A 63 12.36 -13.55 4.13
N PHE A 64 11.70 -13.60 2.98
CA PHE A 64 10.43 -14.28 2.81
C PHE A 64 10.50 -15.08 1.52
N GLU A 65 10.39 -16.39 1.65
CA GLU A 65 10.40 -17.32 0.52
C GLU A 65 9.18 -18.23 0.60
N ILE A 66 8.53 -18.43 -0.54
CA ILE A 66 7.44 -19.38 -0.71
C ILE A 66 7.93 -20.46 -1.67
N ASP A 67 7.98 -21.69 -1.18
CA ASP A 67 8.17 -22.86 -2.03
C ASP A 67 6.81 -23.50 -2.28
N THR A 68 6.28 -23.29 -3.48
CA THR A 68 5.00 -23.84 -3.92
C THR A 68 5.07 -25.32 -4.32
N GLU A 69 6.25 -25.86 -4.56
CA GLU A 69 6.42 -27.29 -4.85
C GLU A 69 6.39 -28.10 -3.55
N SER A 70 7.01 -27.56 -2.50
CA SER A 70 7.08 -28.19 -1.18
C SER A 70 5.94 -27.77 -0.23
N ASP A 71 5.06 -26.85 -0.63
CA ASP A 71 3.98 -26.26 0.19
C ASP A 71 4.48 -25.62 1.51
N VAL A 72 5.61 -24.91 1.44
CA VAL A 72 6.30 -24.34 2.60
C VAL A 72 6.50 -22.83 2.44
N ILE A 73 6.38 -22.13 3.57
CA ILE A 73 6.82 -20.74 3.73
C ILE A 73 8.04 -20.72 4.66
N ILE A 74 9.10 -20.06 4.21
CA ILE A 74 10.30 -19.79 5.00
C ILE A 74 10.33 -18.29 5.31
N ILE A 75 10.39 -17.97 6.59
CA ILE A 75 10.43 -16.59 7.09
C ILE A 75 11.68 -16.44 7.96
N GLU A 76 12.61 -15.60 7.53
CA GLU A 76 13.79 -15.23 8.31
C GLU A 76 13.60 -13.82 8.84
N VAL A 77 13.54 -13.64 10.17
CA VAL A 77 13.45 -12.32 10.80
C VAL A 77 14.65 -12.14 11.72
N LYS A 78 15.50 -11.13 11.42
CA LYS A 78 16.68 -10.79 12.24
C LYS A 78 17.60 -12.01 12.48
N GLY A 79 17.79 -12.84 11.44
CA GLY A 79 18.62 -14.05 11.49
C GLY A 79 17.96 -15.27 12.13
N LEU A 80 16.72 -15.18 12.60
CA LEU A 80 15.94 -16.34 13.05
C LEU A 80 15.06 -16.85 11.90
N THR A 81 15.39 -18.04 11.39
CA THR A 81 14.62 -18.70 10.34
C THR A 81 13.55 -19.59 10.97
N LYS A 82 12.30 -19.38 10.55
CA LYS A 82 11.17 -20.25 10.86
C LYS A 82 10.58 -20.78 9.55
N GLN A 83 10.20 -22.05 9.59
CA GLN A 83 9.59 -22.76 8.48
C GLN A 83 8.19 -23.20 8.87
N TYR A 84 7.23 -22.96 7.99
CA TYR A 84 5.83 -23.32 8.18
C TYR A 84 5.28 -23.99 6.94
N LYS A 85 4.37 -24.94 7.11
CA LYS A 85 3.57 -25.47 6.01
C LYS A 85 2.44 -24.49 5.68
N LEU A 86 2.05 -24.42 4.40
CA LEU A 86 0.89 -23.61 3.99
C LEU A 86 -0.41 -24.04 4.70
N SER A 87 -0.52 -25.32 5.06
CA SER A 87 -1.65 -25.86 5.83
C SER A 87 -1.72 -25.37 7.28
N GLU A 88 -0.63 -24.83 7.82
CA GLU A 88 -0.57 -24.30 9.19
C GLU A 88 -1.06 -22.86 9.29
N ILE A 89 -1.49 -22.27 8.17
CA ILE A 89 -2.02 -20.91 8.13
C ILE A 89 -3.49 -20.92 8.58
N ASP A 90 -3.73 -20.37 9.76
CA ASP A 90 -5.08 -20.16 10.31
C ASP A 90 -5.78 -18.99 9.58
N LYS A 91 -5.08 -17.85 9.45
CA LYS A 91 -5.63 -16.65 8.81
C LYS A 91 -4.63 -16.06 7.81
N SER A 92 -5.15 -15.74 6.63
CA SER A 92 -4.43 -14.99 5.60
C SER A 92 -5.31 -13.84 5.14
N THR A 93 -4.81 -12.60 5.24
CA THR A 93 -5.56 -11.40 4.86
C THR A 93 -4.68 -10.39 4.14
N TYR A 94 -5.05 -10.03 2.91
CA TYR A 94 -4.46 -8.90 2.19
C TYR A 94 -5.20 -7.63 2.60
N ASN A 95 -4.49 -6.69 3.22
CA ASN A 95 -4.98 -5.37 3.58
C ASN A 95 -4.49 -4.37 2.55
N LEU A 96 -5.36 -4.02 1.61
CA LEU A 96 -5.05 -3.26 0.41
C LEU A 96 -5.70 -1.88 0.47
N GLY A 97 -5.14 -0.93 -0.29
CA GLY A 97 -5.81 0.36 -0.52
C GLY A 97 -7.19 0.18 -1.17
N ILE A 98 -8.19 0.98 -0.76
CA ILE A 98 -9.55 0.93 -1.30
C ILE A 98 -9.61 1.09 -2.82
N TYR A 99 -8.66 1.82 -3.37
CA TYR A 99 -8.52 2.07 -4.80
C TYR A 99 -7.93 0.87 -5.55
N HIS A 100 -7.28 -0.07 -4.86
CA HIS A 100 -6.89 -1.39 -5.43
C HIS A 100 -8.10 -2.27 -5.70
N LYS A 101 -9.24 -2.04 -5.04
CA LYS A 101 -10.46 -2.81 -5.29
C LYS A 101 -10.88 -2.81 -6.77
N ASN A 102 -10.53 -1.75 -7.51
CA ASN A 102 -10.83 -1.67 -8.93
C ASN A 102 -10.06 -2.65 -9.81
N SER A 103 -8.82 -3.02 -9.45
CA SER A 103 -8.07 -4.04 -10.21
C SER A 103 -8.70 -5.43 -10.07
N ILE A 104 -9.49 -5.64 -9.01
CA ILE A 104 -10.12 -6.91 -8.68
C ILE A 104 -11.57 -6.98 -9.18
N ASP A 105 -12.37 -5.92 -9.01
CA ASP A 105 -13.80 -5.92 -9.36
C ASP A 105 -14.16 -5.13 -10.63
N ASN A 106 -13.18 -4.43 -11.24
CA ASN A 106 -13.31 -3.64 -12.46
C ASN A 106 -14.52 -2.67 -12.51
N LYS A 107 -14.87 -2.07 -11.37
CA LYS A 107 -16.02 -1.14 -11.25
C LYS A 107 -15.72 0.33 -11.60
N GLY A 108 -14.73 0.59 -12.45
CA GLY A 108 -14.41 1.92 -12.97
C GLY A 108 -13.91 2.95 -11.93
N ARG A 109 -13.31 2.54 -10.81
CA ARG A 109 -12.71 3.49 -9.84
C ARG A 109 -11.32 3.93 -10.29
N PHE A 110 -10.98 5.20 -10.09
CA PHE A 110 -9.65 5.72 -10.37
C PHE A 110 -8.59 5.06 -9.49
N LYS A 111 -7.54 4.50 -10.11
CA LYS A 111 -6.36 4.00 -9.41
C LYS A 111 -5.60 5.19 -8.81
N MET A 112 -5.49 5.24 -7.49
CA MET A 112 -4.63 6.21 -6.80
C MET A 112 -3.24 5.61 -6.56
N HIS A 113 -2.22 6.43 -6.31
CA HIS A 113 -0.86 5.98 -5.97
C HIS A 113 -0.78 5.11 -4.73
N ILE A 114 -1.64 5.37 -3.76
CA ILE A 114 -1.74 4.54 -2.55
C ILE A 114 -2.39 3.17 -2.82
N SER A 115 -2.95 2.93 -4.02
CA SER A 115 -3.53 1.63 -4.38
C SER A 115 -2.46 0.55 -4.42
N ASP A 116 -1.25 0.93 -4.83
CA ASP A 116 -0.11 0.02 -4.96
C ASP A 116 0.59 -0.21 -3.60
N PHE A 117 -0.02 0.19 -2.50
CA PHE A 117 0.48 -0.10 -1.17
C PHE A 117 -0.50 -0.98 -0.40
N GLY A 118 0.04 -1.98 0.26
CA GLY A 118 -0.71 -2.89 1.09
C GLY A 118 0.21 -3.73 1.96
N TYR A 119 -0.41 -4.47 2.87
CA TYR A 119 0.30 -5.47 3.66
C TYR A 119 -0.51 -6.76 3.74
N TRP A 120 0.20 -7.86 3.77
CA TRP A 120 -0.32 -9.18 4.00
C TRP A 120 -0.13 -9.55 5.46
N ALA A 121 -1.25 -9.80 6.14
CA ALA A 121 -1.26 -10.34 7.50
C ALA A 121 -1.46 -11.85 7.45
N ILE A 122 -0.50 -12.59 8.02
CA ILE A 122 -0.56 -14.04 8.20
C ILE A 122 -0.59 -14.36 9.69
N GLN A 123 -1.46 -15.30 10.08
CA GLN A 123 -1.44 -15.94 11.38
C GLN A 123 -1.37 -17.45 11.19
N PHE A 124 -0.45 -18.08 11.91
CA PHE A 124 -0.27 -19.53 11.94
C PHE A 124 -1.01 -20.15 13.13
N ASN A 125 -1.28 -21.46 13.06
CA ASN A 125 -1.97 -22.25 14.09
C ASN A 125 -1.27 -22.19 15.45
N ASN A 126 0.06 -22.03 15.46
CA ASN A 126 0.86 -21.90 16.68
C ASN A 126 0.78 -20.50 17.32
N GLY A 127 0.01 -19.57 16.72
CA GLY A 127 -0.17 -18.20 17.20
C GLY A 127 0.81 -17.19 16.63
N ASP A 128 1.82 -17.61 15.87
CA ASP A 128 2.77 -16.70 15.23
C ASP A 128 2.05 -15.79 14.21
N LYS A 129 2.38 -14.51 14.21
CA LYS A 129 1.79 -13.49 13.34
C LYS A 129 2.86 -12.71 12.61
N PHE A 130 2.69 -12.57 11.30
CA PHE A 130 3.60 -11.81 10.45
C PHE A 130 2.83 -10.81 9.59
N TYR A 131 3.46 -9.67 9.35
CA TYR A 131 2.95 -8.61 8.50
C TYR A 131 4.00 -8.32 7.42
N PHE A 132 3.66 -8.61 6.17
CA PHE A 132 4.53 -8.40 5.03
C PHE A 132 3.99 -7.27 4.18
N THR A 133 4.72 -6.17 4.08
CA THR A 133 4.36 -5.13 3.11
C THR A 133 4.60 -5.61 1.69
N ASN A 134 3.86 -5.06 0.73
CA ASN A 134 4.02 -5.42 -0.69
C ASN A 134 5.35 -4.96 -1.30
N LEU A 135 6.15 -4.19 -0.55
CA LEU A 135 7.52 -3.83 -0.89
C LEU A 135 8.48 -5.02 -0.75
N LEU A 136 8.15 -5.97 0.13
CA LEU A 136 8.94 -7.20 0.34
C LEU A 136 8.63 -8.25 -0.74
N HIS A 137 7.36 -8.36 -1.12
CA HIS A 137 6.88 -9.33 -2.11
C HIS A 137 5.64 -8.75 -2.80
N ASP A 138 5.61 -8.76 -4.13
CA ASP A 138 4.47 -8.25 -4.89
C ASP A 138 3.32 -9.25 -4.87
N PHE A 139 2.42 -9.12 -3.90
CA PHE A 139 1.17 -9.88 -3.83
C PHE A 139 -0.05 -9.08 -4.33
N LEU A 140 0.17 -7.88 -4.88
CA LEU A 140 -0.91 -7.00 -5.31
C LEU A 140 -1.45 -7.38 -6.69
N HIS A 141 -0.58 -7.91 -7.54
CA HIS A 141 -0.86 -8.24 -8.94
C HIS A 141 -1.04 -9.76 -9.15
N ASP A 142 -0.71 -10.54 -8.12
CA ASP A 142 -0.80 -11.98 -8.14
C ASP A 142 -2.15 -12.47 -7.63
N LYS A 143 -2.56 -13.63 -8.16
CA LYS A 143 -3.66 -14.38 -7.56
C LYS A 143 -3.25 -14.78 -6.14
N PRO A 144 -4.19 -14.78 -5.18
CA PRO A 144 -3.86 -15.11 -3.81
C PRO A 144 -3.30 -16.52 -3.75
N PHE A 145 -2.06 -16.64 -3.29
CA PHE A 145 -1.34 -17.92 -3.25
C PHE A 145 -2.07 -18.92 -2.34
N ILE A 146 -2.69 -18.42 -1.26
CA ILE A 146 -3.49 -19.21 -0.34
C ILE A 146 -4.97 -19.04 -0.70
N LYS A 147 -5.65 -20.15 -1.01
CA LYS A 147 -7.06 -20.18 -1.44
C LYS A 147 -8.03 -19.52 -0.47
N LYS A 148 -7.73 -19.50 0.84
CA LYS A 148 -8.57 -18.90 1.90
C LYS A 148 -8.23 -17.44 2.22
N THR A 149 -7.37 -16.79 1.43
CA THR A 149 -6.98 -15.39 1.68
C THR A 149 -8.17 -14.46 1.54
N LYS A 150 -8.40 -13.63 2.56
CA LYS A 150 -9.43 -12.58 2.55
C LYS A 150 -8.83 -11.27 2.07
N TYR A 151 -9.66 -10.44 1.43
CA TYR A 151 -9.31 -9.09 1.02
C TYR A 151 -9.99 -8.06 1.91
N ASN A 152 -9.18 -7.22 2.56
CA ASN A 152 -9.64 -6.03 3.29
C ASN A 152 -9.21 -4.79 2.53
N TYR A 153 -10.13 -3.84 2.37
CA TYR A 153 -9.89 -2.61 1.65
C TYR A 153 -9.97 -1.43 2.60
N TRP A 154 -8.84 -0.77 2.81
CA TRP A 154 -8.71 0.36 3.70
C TRP A 154 -8.47 1.63 2.90
N PHE A 155 -9.00 2.75 3.38
CA PHE A 155 -8.61 4.05 2.83
C PHE A 155 -7.11 4.28 3.03
N PHE A 156 -6.59 3.88 4.20
CA PHE A 156 -5.16 3.82 4.51
C PHE A 156 -4.82 2.46 5.13
N PRO A 157 -4.07 1.59 4.42
CA PRO A 157 -3.66 0.29 4.97
C PRO A 157 -2.54 0.49 6.00
N ILE A 158 -2.90 0.63 7.27
CA ILE A 158 -1.97 0.79 8.40
C ILE A 158 -1.88 -0.54 9.15
N ILE A 159 -0.65 -0.99 9.44
CA ILE A 159 -0.42 -2.19 10.25
C ILE A 159 -0.76 -1.86 11.71
N ASN A 160 -1.95 -2.26 12.15
CA ASN A 160 -2.34 -2.13 13.55
C ASN A 160 -2.04 -3.42 14.33
N LYS A 161 -0.93 -3.43 15.08
CA LYS A 161 -0.56 -4.56 15.94
C LYS A 161 -1.47 -4.72 17.17
N HIS A 162 -2.25 -3.69 17.54
CA HIS A 162 -3.15 -3.75 18.70
C HIS A 162 -4.43 -4.56 18.46
N ILE A 163 -4.80 -4.87 17.20
CA ILE A 163 -5.97 -5.70 16.91
C ILE A 163 -5.53 -7.17 16.80
N ALA A 164 -4.96 -7.67 17.90
CA ALA A 164 -4.53 -9.06 18.04
C ALA A 164 -5.09 -9.72 19.32
N HIS A 165 -6.00 -9.04 20.02
CA HIS A 165 -6.81 -9.62 21.09
C HIS A 165 -8.28 -9.26 20.86
N LYS A 166 -9.01 -10.20 20.25
CA LYS A 166 -10.38 -10.55 20.63
C LYS A 166 -10.67 -11.96 20.09
#